data_AF-A0A5N0UZ12-F1
#
_entry.id   AF-A0A5N0UZ12-F1
#
_cell.length_a   1.000
_cell.length_b   1.000
_cell.length_c   1.000
_cell.angle_alpha   90.00
_cell.angle_beta   90.00
_cell.angle_gamma   90.00
#
_symmetry.space_group_name_H-M   'P 1'
#
loop_
_entity.id
_entity.type
_entity.pdbx_description
1 polymer ?
#
loop_
_entity_poly.entity_id
_entity_poly.type
_entity_poly.pdbx_seq_one_letter_code
_entity_poly.pdbx_strand_id
1 'polypeptide(L)'
;MNDDDLAELSVRVVLYRAGPDGPLLMCPQSADPRESATVLVAPVNVPTAVVRALLGIDVPTEFADDPWLNHHRALVFTDDRCRVGGHDLGYHEKFGVYASEET
;
A
#
# COMPACT_ATOMS: atom_id res chain seq x y z
N MET A 1 -14.39 -25.79 -14.47
CA MET A 1 -13.47 -25.14 -13.51
C MET A 1 -12.80 -24.06 -14.34
N ASN A 2 -13.26 -22.80 -14.24
CA ASN A 2 -12.71 -21.74 -15.07
C ASN A 2 -11.32 -21.39 -14.54
N ASP A 3 -10.32 -21.59 -15.40
CA ASP A 3 -8.92 -21.17 -15.25
C ASP A 3 -8.75 -19.71 -15.76
N ASP A 4 -9.83 -18.93 -15.68
CA ASP A 4 -10.00 -17.59 -16.24
C ASP A 4 -10.36 -16.67 -15.07
N ASP A 5 -9.37 -16.24 -14.25
CA ASP A 5 -9.47 -15.03 -13.39
C ASP A 5 -8.20 -14.73 -12.55
N LEU A 6 -7.02 -15.26 -12.87
CA LEU A 6 -5.77 -14.70 -12.31
C LEU A 6 -5.36 -13.44 -13.08
N ALA A 7 -6.32 -12.53 -13.29
CA ALA A 7 -6.02 -11.21 -13.77
C ALA A 7 -5.07 -10.56 -12.76
N GLU A 8 -3.95 -10.02 -13.25
CA GLU A 8 -3.03 -9.25 -12.43
C GLU A 8 -3.82 -8.10 -11.78
N LEU A 9 -3.96 -8.15 -10.45
CA LEU A 9 -4.67 -7.12 -9.71
C LEU A 9 -3.64 -6.16 -9.15
N SER A 10 -3.84 -4.87 -9.39
CA SER A 10 -2.95 -3.83 -8.86
C SER A 10 -3.71 -2.75 -8.12
N VAL A 11 -3.03 -2.13 -7.15
CA VAL A 11 -3.53 -0.98 -6.41
C VAL A 11 -2.39 0.00 -6.17
N ARG A 12 -2.68 1.29 -6.35
CA ARG A 12 -1.73 2.36 -6.08
C ARG A 12 -1.84 2.77 -4.62
N VAL A 13 -0.71 2.87 -3.95
CA VAL A 13 -0.64 3.23 -2.53
C VAL A 13 0.40 4.29 -2.29
N VAL A 14 0.18 5.13 -1.28
CA VAL A 14 1.19 6.03 -0.72
C VAL A 14 1.60 5.46 0.63
N LEU A 15 2.91 5.33 0.84
CA LEU A 15 3.47 4.71 2.03
C LEU A 15 3.72 5.75 3.11
N TYR A 16 3.20 5.47 4.30
CA TYR A 16 3.41 6.26 5.51
C TYR A 16 3.95 5.38 6.63
N ARG A 17 4.68 6.00 7.56
CA ARG A 17 5.02 5.44 8.86
C ARG A 17 4.19 6.12 9.94
N ALA A 18 3.77 5.38 10.95
CA ALA A 18 3.20 5.98 12.15
C ALA A 18 4.26 6.84 12.86
N GLY A 19 3.92 8.10 13.13
CA GLY A 19 4.73 9.04 13.88
C GLY A 19 3.99 9.57 15.11
N PRO A 20 4.70 10.25 16.03
CA PRO A 20 4.11 10.76 17.28
C PRO A 20 3.05 11.85 17.06
N ASP A 21 3.14 12.61 15.96
CA ASP A 21 2.22 13.69 15.58
C ASP A 21 1.23 13.30 14.46
N GLY A 22 1.28 12.05 14.00
CA GLY A 22 0.49 11.55 12.87
C GLY A 22 1.32 10.72 11.88
N PRO A 23 0.70 10.21 10.80
CA PRO A 23 1.40 9.48 9.76
C PRO A 23 2.39 10.39 9.04
N LEU A 24 3.66 9.95 8.97
CA LEU A 24 4.74 10.62 8.25
C LEU A 24 5.03 9.87 6.96
N LEU A 25 5.46 10.56 5.90
CA LEU A 25 5.86 9.89 4.66
C LEU A 25 7.04 8.95 4.90
N MET A 26 7.01 7.81 4.22
CA MET A 26 8.04 6.77 4.38
C MET A 26 9.37 7.16 3.74
N CYS A 27 9.36 8.00 2.69
CA CYS A 27 10.55 8.68 2.16
C CYS A 27 10.71 10.07 2.83
N PRO A 28 11.53 10.21 3.89
CA PRO A 28 11.63 11.46 4.64
C PRO A 28 12.41 12.56 3.92
N GLN A 29 13.07 12.25 2.79
CA GLN A 29 13.88 13.21 2.05
C GLN A 29 13.03 14.22 1.27
N SER A 30 11.74 13.94 1.11
CA SER A 30 10.80 14.76 0.37
C SER A 30 9.46 14.83 1.08
N ALA A 31 8.88 16.03 1.15
CA ALA A 31 7.52 16.23 1.65
C ALA A 31 6.44 15.86 0.62
N ASP A 32 6.84 15.44 -0.58
CA ASP A 32 5.93 15.11 -1.66
C ASP A 32 5.47 13.64 -1.56
N PRO A 33 4.17 13.36 -1.38
CA PRO A 33 3.64 12.01 -1.22
C PRO A 33 3.84 11.14 -2.46
N ARG A 34 4.05 11.74 -3.64
CA ARG A 34 4.27 11.02 -4.89
C ARG A 34 5.59 10.26 -4.89
N GLU A 35 6.57 10.73 -4.12
CA GLU A 35 7.86 10.05 -3.95
C GLU A 35 7.78 8.84 -3.01
N SER A 36 6.72 8.75 -2.20
CA SER A 36 6.41 7.58 -1.38
C SER A 36 5.31 6.71 -2.01
N ALA A 37 4.91 6.99 -3.25
CA ALA A 37 3.88 6.22 -3.93
C ALA A 37 4.46 4.99 -4.62
N THR A 38 3.74 3.87 -4.55
CA THR A 38 4.10 2.63 -5.22
C THR A 38 2.86 1.87 -5.68
N VAL A 39 3.07 0.88 -6.55
CA VAL A 39 2.02 0.00 -7.05
C VAL A 39 2.21 -1.38 -6.43
N LEU A 40 1.19 -1.85 -5.72
CA LEU A 40 1.16 -3.22 -5.24
C LEU A 40 0.50 -4.08 -6.31
N VAL A 41 1.16 -5.17 -6.69
CA VAL A 41 0.70 -6.09 -7.71
C VAL A 41 0.50 -7.46 -7.08
N ALA A 42 -0.67 -8.07 -7.29
CA ALA A 42 -0.96 -9.44 -6.92
C ALA A 42 -1.02 -10.33 -8.16
N PRO A 43 -0.54 -11.59 -8.06
CA PRO A 43 0.06 -12.22 -6.88
C PRO A 43 1.58 -11.97 -6.74
N VAL A 44 2.15 -11.00 -7.45
CA VAL A 44 3.61 -10.82 -7.61
C VAL A 44 4.29 -10.33 -6.32
N ASN A 45 3.82 -9.22 -5.76
CA ASN A 45 4.42 -8.56 -4.59
C ASN A 45 3.62 -8.83 -3.31
N VAL A 46 2.30 -9.00 -3.46
CA VAL A 46 1.38 -9.21 -2.35
C VAL A 46 0.28 -10.20 -2.73
N PRO A 47 -0.34 -10.88 -1.74
CA PRO A 47 -1.52 -11.71 -1.98
C PRO A 47 -2.69 -10.94 -2.60
N THR A 48 -3.49 -11.61 -3.42
CA THR A 48 -4.72 -11.04 -4.01
C THR A 48 -5.68 -10.49 -2.96
N ALA A 49 -5.75 -11.11 -1.77
CA ALA A 49 -6.56 -10.66 -0.66
C ALA A 49 -6.17 -9.24 -0.18
N VAL A 50 -4.87 -8.91 -0.21
CA VAL A 50 -4.35 -7.58 0.16
C VAL A 50 -4.82 -6.53 -0.83
N VAL A 51 -4.62 -6.77 -2.14
CA VAL A 51 -5.04 -5.82 -3.19
C VAL A 51 -6.56 -5.59 -3.13
N ARG A 52 -7.35 -6.65 -2.99
CA ARG A 52 -8.81 -6.54 -2.83
C ARG A 52 -9.22 -5.75 -1.60
N ALA A 53 -8.56 -5.99 -0.46
CA ALA A 53 -8.84 -5.24 0.76
C ALA A 53 -8.56 -3.74 0.55
N LEU A 54 -7.42 -3.38 -0.06
CA LEU A 54 -7.04 -1.99 -0.32
C LEU A 54 -7.98 -1.29 -1.31
N LEU A 55 -8.40 -1.98 -2.37
CA LEU A 55 -9.38 -1.45 -3.33
C LEU A 55 -10.73 -1.13 -2.66
N GLY A 56 -11.08 -1.85 -1.58
CA GLY A 56 -12.26 -1.60 -0.77
C GLY A 56 -12.13 -0.45 0.25
N ILE A 57 -10.93 0.09 0.45
CA ILE A 57 -10.71 1.27 1.31
C ILE A 57 -11.05 2.54 0.51
N ASP A 58 -11.50 3.58 1.19
CA ASP A 58 -11.75 4.88 0.57
C ASP A 58 -10.45 5.62 0.25
N VAL A 59 -10.49 6.54 -0.72
CA VAL A 59 -9.35 7.42 -1.02
C VAL A 59 -9.30 8.50 0.07
N PRO A 60 -8.16 8.70 0.76
CA PRO A 60 -8.01 9.79 1.71
C PRO A 60 -8.44 11.14 1.12
N THR A 61 -9.16 11.96 1.88
CA THR A 61 -9.66 13.26 1.39
C THR A 61 -8.55 14.17 0.87
N GLU A 62 -7.36 14.10 1.49
CA GLU A 62 -6.14 14.80 1.05
C GLU A 62 -5.69 14.42 -0.38
N PHE A 63 -6.03 13.21 -0.84
CA PHE A 63 -5.69 12.73 -2.18
C PHE A 63 -6.78 13.04 -3.20
N ALA A 64 -8.04 13.15 -2.75
CA ALA A 64 -9.19 13.29 -3.64
C ALA A 64 -9.11 14.56 -4.52
N ASP A 65 -8.49 15.62 -4.01
CA ASP A 65 -8.31 16.89 -4.73
C ASP A 65 -7.11 16.87 -5.69
N ASP A 66 -6.13 15.98 -5.50
CA ASP A 66 -4.94 15.88 -6.34
C ASP A 66 -5.16 14.86 -7.48
N PRO A 67 -5.09 15.25 -8.76
CA PRO A 67 -5.41 14.38 -9.89
C PRO A 67 -4.44 13.22 -10.07
N TRP A 68 -3.25 13.28 -9.46
CA TRP A 68 -2.28 12.19 -9.47
C TRP A 68 -2.56 11.22 -8.31
N LEU A 69 -2.97 11.73 -7.14
CA LEU A 69 -3.20 10.94 -5.93
C LEU A 69 -4.63 10.40 -5.77
N ASN A 70 -5.63 10.95 -6.47
CA ASN A 70 -7.06 10.62 -6.29
C ASN A 70 -7.47 9.15 -6.51
N HIS A 71 -6.55 8.29 -6.96
CA HIS A 71 -6.73 6.85 -7.06
C HIS A 71 -5.84 6.04 -6.09
N HIS A 72 -5.03 6.71 -5.28
CA HIS A 72 -4.12 6.10 -4.33
C HIS A 72 -4.80 5.82 -2.98
N ARG A 73 -4.34 4.80 -2.28
CA ARG A 73 -4.72 4.52 -0.88
C ARG A 73 -3.56 4.82 0.05
N ALA A 74 -3.85 5.31 1.25
CA ALA A 74 -2.80 5.46 2.26
C ALA A 74 -2.54 4.11 2.93
N LEU A 75 -1.26 3.74 3.03
CA LEU A 75 -0.82 2.54 3.73
C LEU A 75 0.13 2.96 4.85
N VAL A 76 -0.29 2.76 6.10
CA VAL A 76 0.42 3.25 7.29
C VAL A 76 1.09 2.09 8.01
N PHE A 77 2.42 2.09 8.05
CA PHE A 77 3.23 1.13 8.77
C PHE A 77 3.45 1.57 10.22
N THR A 78 3.09 0.72 11.16
CA THR A 78 3.37 0.89 12.59
C THR A 78 4.43 -0.15 12.97
N ASP A 79 5.56 0.29 13.52
CA ASP A 79 6.69 -0.61 13.84
C ASP A 79 7.14 -1.44 12.62
N ASP A 80 7.29 -0.76 11.48
CA ASP A 80 7.66 -1.35 10.16
C ASP A 80 6.66 -2.35 9.58
N ARG A 81 5.50 -2.54 10.23
CA ARG A 81 4.47 -3.50 9.80
C ARG A 81 3.11 -2.84 9.58
N CYS A 82 2.36 -3.37 8.63
CA CYS A 82 0.99 -2.94 8.33
C CYS A 82 0.10 -4.15 8.11
N ARG A 83 -1.02 -4.26 8.81
CA ARG A 83 -1.95 -5.39 8.64
C ARG A 83 -3.09 -5.02 7.71
N VAL A 84 -3.22 -5.73 6.60
CA VAL A 84 -4.21 -5.47 5.55
C VAL A 84 -4.88 -6.77 5.13
N GLY A 85 -6.21 -6.83 5.20
CA GLY A 85 -6.95 -8.03 4.78
C GLY A 85 -6.56 -9.30 5.56
N GLY A 86 -6.06 -9.16 6.79
CA GLY A 86 -5.57 -10.27 7.61
C GLY A 86 -4.13 -10.70 7.33
N HIS A 87 -3.41 -10.03 6.44
CA HIS A 87 -1.99 -10.29 6.16
C HIS A 87 -1.11 -9.19 6.74
N ASP A 88 0.03 -9.57 7.30
CA ASP A 88 1.08 -8.65 7.71
C ASP A 88 1.95 -8.26 6.51
N LEU A 89 2.05 -6.96 6.27
CA LEU A 89 2.89 -6.35 5.25
C LEU A 89 4.10 -5.72 5.92
N GLY A 90 5.27 -5.93 5.33
CA GLY A 90 6.49 -5.21 5.66
C GLY A 90 6.88 -4.25 4.52
N TYR A 91 7.77 -3.31 4.83
CA TYR A 91 8.41 -2.47 3.83
C TYR A 91 9.91 -2.65 3.88
N HIS A 92 10.56 -2.64 2.72
CA HIS A 92 12.01 -2.64 2.64
C HIS A 92 12.46 -1.65 1.57
N GLU A 93 13.42 -0.78 1.89
CA GLU A 93 13.88 0.29 0.98
C GLU A 93 14.28 -0.20 -0.42
N LYS A 94 14.81 -1.42 -0.53
CA LYS A 94 15.24 -2.03 -1.81
C LYS A 94 14.14 -2.76 -2.58
N PHE A 95 13.15 -3.32 -1.88
CA PHE A 95 12.17 -4.24 -2.48
C PHE A 95 10.75 -3.66 -2.49
N GLY A 96 10.53 -2.55 -1.82
CA GLY A 96 9.21 -1.97 -1.59
C GLY A 96 8.42 -2.76 -0.56
N VAL A 97 7.10 -2.77 -0.73
CA VAL A 97 6.17 -3.47 0.16
C VAL A 97 6.12 -4.95 -0.19
N TYR A 98 6.18 -5.81 0.82
CA TYR A 98 6.06 -7.26 0.70
C TYR A 98 5.11 -7.79 1.75
N ALA A 99 4.43 -8.92 1.47
CA ALA A 99 3.69 -9.63 2.50
C ALA A 99 4.64 -10.56 3.26
N SER A 100 4.63 -10.48 4.58
CA SER A 100 5.29 -11.45 5.43
C SER A 100 4.44 -12.71 5.49
N GLU A 101 5.03 -13.85 5.16
CA GLU A 101 4.42 -15.14 5.46
C GLU A 101 4.57 -15.37 6.98
N GLU A 102 3.49 -15.18 7.74
CA GLU A 102 3.40 -15.71 9.10
C GLU A 102 3.62 -17.24 9.00
N THR A 103 4.72 -17.73 9.57
CA THR A 103 5.05 -19.17 9.62
C THR A 103 4.22 -19.86 10.70
#